data_AF-A0A504L4V6-F1
#
_entry.id   AF-A0A504L4V6-F1
#
_cell.length_a   1.000
_cell.length_b   1.000
_cell.length_c   1.000
_cell.angle_alpha   90.00
_cell.angle_beta   90.00
_cell.angle_gamma   90.00
#
_symmetry.space_group_name_H-M   'P 1'
#
loop_
_entity.id
_entity.type
_entity.pdbx_description
1 polymer ?
#
loop_
_entity_poly.entity_id
_entity_poly.type
_entity_poly.pdbx_seq_one_letter_code
_entity_poly.pdbx_strand_id
1 'polypeptide(L)'
;MAAAALTACTTFAQAHQDAAASMSGASPLADKVRAANSRFLDVKAATAEGYAPIPCASGITGGAMGIHYVNGQYLKDDKIDIARPEAVMYEPMADGTLKLVAVEYITSKGPASLDGQLFNFNSAPNRYGLGEFYELHVWAWKGNPTGTFADMNPKVSCEHAASPTQ
;
A
#
# COMPACT_ATOMS: atom_id res chain seq x y z
N MET A 1 -4.16 67.37 37.44
CA MET A 1 -3.85 65.97 37.78
C MET A 1 -4.97 65.11 37.20
N ALA A 2 -4.72 64.45 36.06
CA ALA A 2 -5.72 63.63 35.37
C ALA A 2 -5.35 62.16 35.58
N ALA A 3 -6.24 61.39 36.20
CA ALA A 3 -6.06 59.96 36.47
C ALA A 3 -6.54 59.13 35.28
N ALA A 4 -5.66 58.31 34.73
CA ALA A 4 -5.94 57.38 33.63
C ALA A 4 -6.64 56.12 34.17
N ALA A 5 -7.76 55.75 33.55
CA ALA A 5 -8.46 54.50 33.81
C ALA A 5 -7.79 53.35 33.03
N LEU A 6 -7.32 52.31 33.73
CA LEU A 6 -6.84 51.08 33.11
C LEU A 6 -8.02 50.12 32.90
N THR A 7 -8.38 49.90 31.64
CA THR A 7 -9.33 48.86 31.23
C THR A 7 -8.56 47.57 30.97
N ALA A 8 -8.76 46.55 31.81
CA ALA A 8 -8.16 45.23 31.60
C ALA A 8 -8.99 44.43 30.59
N CYS A 9 -8.45 44.22 29.39
CA CYS A 9 -9.00 43.30 28.40
C CYS A 9 -8.69 41.85 28.83
N THR A 10 -9.67 41.11 29.33
CA THR A 10 -9.55 39.66 29.53
C THR A 10 -9.68 38.96 28.17
N THR A 11 -8.55 38.52 27.64
CA THR A 11 -8.48 37.68 26.44
C THR A 11 -9.01 36.28 26.77
N PHE A 12 -10.11 35.88 26.12
CA PHE A 12 -10.54 34.50 26.09
C PHE A 12 -9.51 33.70 25.29
N ALA A 13 -8.76 32.81 25.95
CA ALA A 13 -7.91 31.84 25.29
C ALA A 13 -8.81 30.80 24.61
N GLN A 14 -9.09 31.02 23.32
CA GLN A 14 -9.76 30.05 22.47
C GLN A 14 -8.74 28.92 22.24
N ALA A 15 -8.91 27.79 22.94
CA ALA A 15 -8.14 26.60 22.68
C ALA A 15 -8.43 26.14 21.25
N HIS A 16 -7.46 26.32 20.36
CA HIS A 16 -7.46 25.69 19.04
C HIS A 16 -7.34 24.19 19.29
N GLN A 17 -8.48 23.50 19.31
CA GLN A 17 -8.49 22.06 19.07
C GLN A 17 -8.10 21.88 17.61
N ASP A 18 -6.81 21.66 17.37
CA ASP A 18 -6.36 21.06 16.13
C ASP A 18 -7.05 19.71 16.02
N ALA A 19 -8.16 19.68 15.28
CA ALA A 19 -8.78 18.45 14.85
C ALA A 19 -7.69 17.66 14.14
N ALA A 20 -7.28 16.55 14.75
CA ALA A 20 -6.43 15.56 14.11
C ALA A 20 -7.15 15.13 12.83
N ALA A 21 -6.75 15.72 11.71
CA ALA A 21 -7.20 15.33 10.40
C ALA A 21 -6.89 13.84 10.28
N SER A 22 -7.93 13.03 10.12
CA SER A 22 -7.75 11.64 9.72
C SER A 22 -6.91 11.65 8.44
N MET A 23 -5.65 11.20 8.52
CA MET A 23 -4.79 10.98 7.37
C MET A 23 -5.30 9.77 6.57
N SER A 24 -6.49 9.88 5.98
CA SER A 24 -6.81 9.21 4.73
C SER A 24 -6.50 10.15 3.57
N GLY A 25 -5.36 10.84 3.66
CA GLY A 25 -4.94 11.88 2.74
C GLY A 25 -4.40 11.26 1.46
N ALA A 26 -4.91 11.72 0.32
CA ALA A 26 -4.44 11.34 -1.01
C ALA A 26 -2.91 11.35 -1.07
N SER A 27 -2.33 10.23 -1.51
CA SER A 27 -0.89 10.11 -1.75
C SER A 27 -0.66 10.37 -3.25
N PRO A 28 0.13 11.40 -3.62
CA PRO A 28 0.43 11.67 -5.03
C PRO A 28 1.03 10.46 -5.75
N LEU A 29 1.85 9.66 -5.05
CA LEU A 29 2.37 8.41 -5.61
C LEU A 29 1.26 7.38 -5.81
N ALA A 30 0.36 7.20 -4.84
CA ALA A 30 -0.77 6.27 -5.01
C ALA A 30 -1.69 6.68 -6.18
N ASP A 31 -1.88 7.98 -6.42
CA ASP A 31 -2.65 8.48 -7.56
C ASP A 31 -1.95 8.20 -8.90
N LYS A 32 -0.63 8.41 -8.98
CA LYS A 32 0.16 8.05 -10.17
C LYS A 32 0.15 6.55 -10.43
N VAL A 33 0.31 5.73 -9.39
CA VAL A 33 0.21 4.27 -9.46
C VAL A 33 -1.15 3.85 -9.97
N ARG A 34 -2.23 4.42 -9.42
CA ARG A 34 -3.60 4.13 -9.86
C ARG A 34 -3.77 4.47 -11.34
N ALA A 35 -3.29 5.64 -11.77
CA ALA A 35 -3.40 6.09 -13.15
C ALA A 35 -2.64 5.17 -14.12
N ALA A 36 -1.40 4.78 -13.78
CA ALA A 36 -0.57 3.92 -14.64
C ALA A 36 -1.08 2.47 -14.73
N ASN A 37 -1.79 1.98 -13.71
CA ASN A 37 -2.09 0.56 -13.54
C ASN A 37 -3.58 0.21 -13.55
N SER A 38 -4.48 1.14 -13.89
CA SER A 38 -5.93 0.89 -13.90
C SER A 38 -6.38 -0.23 -14.85
N ARG A 39 -5.56 -0.62 -15.82
CA ARG A 39 -5.81 -1.81 -16.67
C ARG A 39 -5.93 -3.11 -15.86
N PHE A 40 -5.26 -3.19 -14.71
CA PHE A 40 -5.30 -4.37 -13.83
C PHE A 40 -6.56 -4.46 -12.98
N LEU A 41 -7.52 -3.51 -13.11
CA LEU A 41 -8.86 -3.69 -12.56
C LEU A 41 -9.50 -4.99 -13.09
N ASP A 42 -9.17 -5.40 -14.32
CA ASP A 42 -9.42 -6.75 -14.81
C ASP A 42 -8.18 -7.62 -14.58
N VAL A 43 -8.31 -8.65 -13.75
CA VAL A 43 -7.23 -9.63 -13.49
C VAL A 43 -6.74 -10.32 -14.76
N LYS A 44 -7.57 -10.41 -15.80
CA LYS A 44 -7.14 -10.98 -17.09
C LYS A 44 -5.99 -10.18 -17.70
N ALA A 45 -5.96 -8.85 -17.53
CA ALA A 45 -4.85 -8.02 -17.99
C ALA A 45 -3.54 -8.41 -17.29
N ALA A 46 -3.58 -8.66 -15.97
CA ALA A 46 -2.41 -9.14 -15.23
C ALA A 46 -1.93 -10.49 -15.77
N THR A 47 -2.84 -11.45 -15.95
CA THR A 47 -2.46 -12.76 -16.49
C THR A 47 -1.92 -12.69 -17.93
N ALA A 48 -2.50 -11.82 -18.77
CA ALA A 48 -2.05 -11.60 -20.14
C ALA A 48 -0.66 -10.94 -20.21
N GLU A 49 -0.32 -10.11 -19.22
CA GLU A 49 1.00 -9.51 -19.06
C GLU A 49 2.01 -10.44 -18.35
N GLY A 50 1.63 -11.69 -18.06
CA GLY A 50 2.52 -12.71 -17.52
C GLY A 50 2.64 -12.73 -15.99
N TYR A 51 1.72 -12.08 -15.27
CA TYR A 51 1.64 -12.19 -13.83
C TYR A 51 0.94 -13.50 -13.40
N ALA A 52 1.47 -14.18 -12.39
CA ALA A 52 0.93 -15.43 -11.86
C ALA A 52 0.64 -15.33 -10.35
N PRO A 53 -0.47 -15.91 -9.86
CA PRO A 53 -0.86 -15.80 -8.45
C PRO A 53 0.04 -16.65 -7.54
N ILE A 54 0.28 -16.13 -6.34
CA ILE A 54 0.75 -16.89 -5.17
C ILE A 54 -0.36 -16.96 -4.10
N PRO A 55 -0.30 -17.89 -3.14
CA PRO A 55 -1.30 -17.99 -2.08
C PRO A 55 -1.52 -16.66 -1.34
N CYS A 56 -2.78 -16.41 -0.94
CA CYS A 56 -3.16 -15.18 -0.23
C CYS A 56 -2.40 -15.05 1.09
N ALA A 57 -1.85 -13.87 1.36
CA ALA A 57 -1.05 -13.63 2.55
C ALA A 57 -1.82 -12.85 3.63
N SER A 58 -2.23 -13.55 4.68
CA SER A 58 -2.87 -12.97 5.86
C SER A 58 -1.85 -12.42 6.87
N GLY A 59 -2.22 -11.35 7.58
CA GLY A 59 -1.47 -10.81 8.71
C GLY A 59 -1.73 -11.59 9.99
N ILE A 60 -0.70 -11.78 10.83
CA ILE A 60 -0.81 -12.50 12.11
C ILE A 60 -1.75 -11.78 13.09
N THR A 61 -1.81 -10.45 13.00
CA THR A 61 -2.66 -9.59 13.84
C THR A 61 -3.99 -9.23 13.17
N GLY A 62 -4.38 -9.97 12.12
CA GLY A 62 -5.51 -9.63 11.25
C GLY A 62 -5.12 -8.77 10.05
N GLY A 63 -6.07 -8.59 9.13
CA GLY A 63 -5.82 -8.00 7.81
C GLY A 63 -5.09 -8.95 6.87
N ALA A 64 -4.77 -8.45 5.68
CA ALA A 64 -4.04 -9.21 4.68
C ALA A 64 -3.32 -8.27 3.69
N MET A 65 -2.38 -8.85 2.94
CA MET A 65 -1.84 -8.24 1.73
C MET A 65 -2.74 -8.56 0.52
N GLY A 66 -3.44 -9.70 0.55
CA GLY A 66 -4.23 -10.23 -0.55
C GLY A 66 -3.49 -11.32 -1.33
N ILE A 67 -3.98 -11.62 -2.52
CA ILE A 67 -3.37 -12.50 -3.49
C ILE A 67 -2.45 -11.66 -4.37
N HIS A 68 -1.16 -11.91 -4.28
CA HIS A 68 -0.19 -11.31 -5.18
C HIS A 68 -0.15 -12.08 -6.49
N TYR A 69 -0.39 -11.37 -7.59
CA TYR A 69 -0.06 -11.81 -8.93
C TYR A 69 1.29 -11.20 -9.26
N VAL A 70 2.30 -12.05 -9.47
CA VAL A 70 3.71 -11.68 -9.55
C VAL A 70 4.23 -11.87 -10.98
N ASN A 71 4.97 -10.89 -11.48
CA ASN A 71 5.68 -11.02 -12.75
C ASN A 71 7.14 -11.43 -12.52
N GLY A 72 7.45 -12.70 -12.79
CA GLY A 72 8.79 -13.24 -12.55
C GLY A 72 9.89 -12.66 -13.47
N GLN A 73 9.54 -12.00 -14.57
CA GLN A 73 10.53 -11.29 -15.40
C GLN A 73 10.89 -9.95 -14.79
N TYR A 74 9.91 -9.23 -14.23
CA TYR A 74 10.13 -7.92 -13.62
C TYR A 74 10.92 -8.08 -12.31
N LEU A 75 10.62 -9.11 -11.52
CA LEU A 75 11.43 -9.47 -10.36
C LEU A 75 12.92 -9.73 -10.66
N LYS A 76 13.25 -10.21 -11.87
CA LYS A 76 14.61 -10.58 -12.25
C LYS A 76 15.41 -9.43 -12.87
N ASP A 77 14.74 -8.39 -13.34
CA ASP A 77 15.43 -7.28 -14.00
C ASP A 77 15.89 -6.18 -13.03
N ASP A 78 15.43 -6.24 -11.76
CA ASP A 78 15.67 -5.28 -10.67
C ASP A 78 15.27 -3.83 -11.00
N LYS A 79 14.43 -3.60 -12.01
CA LYS A 79 14.02 -2.26 -12.43
C LYS A 79 12.71 -1.89 -11.79
N ILE A 80 12.70 -0.73 -11.12
CA ILE A 80 11.45 -0.14 -10.63
C ILE A 80 10.85 0.76 -11.71
N ASP A 81 9.70 0.37 -12.24
CA ASP A 81 8.89 1.14 -13.19
C ASP A 81 7.45 1.22 -12.69
N ILE A 82 6.94 2.45 -12.51
CA ILE A 82 5.60 2.70 -11.98
C ILE A 82 4.48 2.05 -12.80
N ALA A 83 4.68 1.80 -14.10
CA ALA A 83 3.69 1.16 -14.96
C ALA A 83 3.82 -0.38 -15.00
N ARG A 84 4.91 -0.93 -14.44
CA ARG A 84 5.26 -2.36 -14.47
C ARG A 84 5.67 -2.82 -13.07
N PRO A 85 4.75 -2.81 -12.09
CA PRO A 85 5.06 -3.28 -10.74
C PRO A 85 5.43 -4.77 -10.75
N GLU A 86 6.27 -5.20 -9.81
CA GLU A 86 6.66 -6.60 -9.68
C GLU A 86 5.49 -7.50 -9.25
N ALA A 87 4.55 -6.94 -8.47
CA ALA A 87 3.29 -7.60 -8.20
C ALA A 87 2.08 -6.66 -8.23
N VAL A 88 0.94 -7.21 -8.60
CA VAL A 88 -0.38 -6.59 -8.46
C VAL A 88 -1.21 -7.41 -7.48
N MET A 89 -1.97 -6.74 -6.61
CA MET A 89 -2.55 -7.38 -5.43
C MET A 89 -4.06 -7.33 -5.48
N TYR A 90 -4.68 -8.50 -5.33
CA TYR A 90 -6.13 -8.66 -5.37
C TYR A 90 -6.69 -9.18 -4.05
N GLU A 91 -7.83 -8.66 -3.65
CA GLU A 91 -8.65 -9.22 -2.59
C GLU A 91 -9.67 -10.20 -3.20
N PRO A 92 -9.74 -11.44 -2.70
CA PRO A 92 -10.78 -12.38 -3.10
C PRO A 92 -12.13 -11.99 -2.49
N MET A 93 -13.15 -11.92 -3.34
CA MET A 93 -14.51 -11.54 -2.95
C MET A 93 -15.40 -12.78 -2.78
N ALA A 94 -16.49 -12.63 -2.04
CA ALA A 94 -17.43 -13.71 -1.75
C ALA A 94 -18.10 -14.32 -3.01
N ASP A 95 -18.21 -13.56 -4.09
CA ASP A 95 -18.76 -14.00 -5.39
C ASP A 95 -17.72 -14.69 -6.29
N GLY A 96 -16.50 -14.91 -5.78
CA GLY A 96 -15.39 -15.49 -6.52
C GLY A 96 -14.65 -14.50 -7.42
N THR A 97 -15.06 -13.23 -7.45
CA THR A 97 -14.32 -12.20 -8.19
C THR A 97 -13.07 -11.75 -7.42
N LEU A 98 -12.15 -11.11 -8.14
CA LEU A 98 -10.92 -10.55 -7.60
C LEU A 98 -10.97 -9.03 -7.71
N LYS A 99 -10.82 -8.33 -6.58
CA LYS A 99 -10.81 -6.86 -6.54
C LYS A 99 -9.39 -6.35 -6.41
N LEU A 100 -8.94 -5.52 -7.35
CA LEU A 100 -7.63 -4.87 -7.25
C LEU A 100 -7.60 -3.95 -6.02
N VAL A 101 -6.59 -4.10 -5.16
CA VAL A 101 -6.45 -3.34 -3.91
C VAL A 101 -5.17 -2.52 -3.84
N ALA A 102 -4.08 -3.03 -4.41
CA ALA A 102 -2.74 -2.44 -4.35
C ALA A 102 -1.83 -2.96 -5.47
N VAL A 103 -0.63 -2.39 -5.55
CA VAL A 103 0.53 -2.97 -6.24
C VAL A 103 1.70 -3.05 -5.28
N GLU A 104 2.72 -3.81 -5.66
CA GLU A 104 3.98 -3.92 -4.96
C GLU A 104 5.15 -3.75 -5.92
N TYR A 105 6.13 -2.97 -5.50
CA TYR A 105 7.42 -2.85 -6.17
C TYR A 105 8.48 -3.60 -5.38
N ILE A 106 9.33 -4.36 -6.05
CA ILE A 106 10.32 -5.23 -5.41
C ILE A 106 11.65 -5.14 -6.16
N THR A 107 12.75 -5.00 -5.44
CA THR A 107 14.10 -5.07 -6.03
C THR A 107 15.11 -5.65 -5.06
N SER A 108 16.09 -6.39 -5.58
CA SER A 108 17.22 -6.87 -4.77
C SER A 108 18.28 -5.78 -4.54
N LYS A 109 18.17 -4.63 -5.23
CA LYS A 109 19.13 -3.54 -5.16
C LYS A 109 18.61 -2.43 -4.25
N GLY A 110 19.46 -1.92 -3.38
CA GLY A 110 19.09 -0.75 -2.62
C GLY A 110 20.24 0.03 -1.98
N PRO A 111 19.90 1.07 -1.19
CA PRO A 111 18.52 1.48 -0.85
C PRO A 111 17.70 1.91 -2.07
N ALA A 112 16.39 1.62 -2.06
CA ALA A 112 15.47 1.89 -3.17
C ALA A 112 14.36 2.89 -2.77
N SER A 113 13.86 3.60 -3.77
CA SER A 113 12.73 4.53 -3.61
C SER A 113 12.00 4.74 -4.93
N LEU A 114 10.72 5.12 -4.85
CA LEU A 114 9.90 5.51 -5.99
C LEU A 114 9.24 6.84 -5.66
N ASP A 115 9.45 7.87 -6.49
CA ASP A 115 8.98 9.25 -6.24
C ASP A 115 9.30 9.76 -4.81
N GLY A 116 10.47 9.40 -4.29
CA GLY A 116 10.92 9.79 -2.96
C GLY A 116 10.32 8.97 -1.80
N GLN A 117 9.39 8.05 -2.08
CA GLN A 117 8.93 7.07 -1.08
C GLN A 117 9.95 5.95 -0.96
N LEU A 118 10.52 5.79 0.24
CA LEU A 118 11.48 4.72 0.55
C LEU A 118 10.79 3.36 0.58
N PHE A 119 11.56 2.33 0.19
CA PHE A 119 11.15 0.94 0.25
C PHE A 119 11.53 0.34 1.62
N ASN A 120 10.70 -0.57 2.11
CA ASN A 120 10.98 -1.37 3.30
C ASN A 120 12.04 -2.43 2.99
N PHE A 121 13.01 -2.60 3.89
CA PHE A 121 14.05 -3.61 3.75
C PHE A 121 13.63 -4.93 4.40
N ASN A 122 13.68 -6.01 3.64
CA ASN A 122 13.47 -7.37 4.10
C ASN A 122 14.81 -8.12 4.09
N SER A 123 15.30 -8.51 5.27
CA SER A 123 16.57 -9.23 5.42
C SER A 123 16.46 -10.70 4.99
N ALA A 124 17.62 -11.34 4.80
CA ALA A 124 17.72 -12.80 4.69
C ALA A 124 18.20 -13.42 6.02
N PRO A 125 17.68 -14.59 6.43
CA PRO A 125 16.58 -15.33 5.81
C PRO A 125 15.22 -14.66 6.06
N ASN A 126 14.30 -14.76 5.09
CA ASN A 126 12.91 -14.32 5.23
C ASN A 126 11.93 -15.48 5.00
N ARG A 127 10.66 -15.25 5.36
CA ARG A 127 9.57 -16.23 5.22
C ARG A 127 9.31 -16.70 3.79
N TYR A 128 9.81 -15.96 2.79
CA TYR A 128 9.62 -16.27 1.38
C TYR A 128 10.74 -17.16 0.82
N GLY A 129 11.81 -17.41 1.59
CA GLY A 129 12.98 -18.15 1.12
C GLY A 129 13.79 -17.39 0.06
N LEU A 130 13.62 -16.08 -0.03
CA LEU A 130 14.36 -15.21 -0.95
C LEU A 130 15.63 -14.69 -0.28
N GLY A 131 16.54 -14.14 -1.09
CA GLY A 131 17.62 -13.28 -0.58
C GLY A 131 17.05 -12.01 0.08
N GLU A 132 17.93 -11.11 0.50
CA GLU A 132 17.49 -9.79 0.98
C GLU A 132 16.92 -8.97 -0.18
N PHE A 133 15.92 -8.13 0.11
CA PHE A 133 15.27 -7.30 -0.90
C PHE A 133 14.62 -6.06 -0.28
N TYR A 134 14.24 -5.13 -1.15
CA TYR A 134 13.49 -3.94 -0.81
C TYR A 134 12.11 -4.01 -1.46
N GLU A 135 11.05 -3.68 -0.71
CA GLU A 135 9.68 -3.69 -1.21
C GLU A 135 8.93 -2.38 -0.90
N LEU A 136 7.92 -2.08 -1.70
CA LEU A 136 6.97 -1.01 -1.43
C LEU A 136 5.57 -1.42 -1.87
N HIS A 137 4.69 -1.68 -0.91
CA HIS A 137 3.25 -1.71 -1.18
C HIS A 137 2.74 -0.31 -1.43
N VAL A 138 1.85 -0.18 -2.40
CA VAL A 138 1.10 1.05 -2.65
C VAL A 138 -0.39 0.72 -2.70
N TRP A 139 -1.11 1.04 -1.62
CA TRP A 139 -2.56 0.84 -1.46
C TRP A 139 -3.37 1.82 -2.30
N ALA A 140 -3.24 1.70 -3.61
CA ALA A 140 -3.77 2.64 -4.58
C ALA A 140 -5.26 2.43 -4.91
N TRP A 141 -5.94 1.36 -4.48
CA TRP A 141 -7.39 1.20 -4.72
C TRP A 141 -8.21 1.04 -3.45
N LYS A 142 -7.65 0.38 -2.44
CA LYS A 142 -8.30 0.19 -1.14
C LYS A 142 -7.56 0.96 -0.06
N GLY A 143 -8.20 2.04 0.43
CA GLY A 143 -7.60 2.89 1.47
C GLY A 143 -7.19 2.09 2.70
N ASN A 144 -6.00 2.38 3.22
CA ASN A 144 -5.41 1.67 4.33
C ASN A 144 -5.32 2.58 5.58
N PRO A 145 -6.06 2.28 6.67
CA PRO A 145 -6.01 3.11 7.88
C PRO A 145 -4.67 3.05 8.62
N THR A 146 -3.79 2.07 8.32
CA THR A 146 -2.44 1.99 8.88
C THR A 146 -1.40 2.71 8.02
N GLY A 147 -1.80 3.25 6.86
CA GLY A 147 -0.95 4.03 5.96
C GLY A 147 -0.94 3.49 4.53
N THR A 148 -0.85 4.40 3.55
CA THR A 148 -0.88 4.08 2.11
C THR A 148 0.24 3.15 1.65
N PHE A 149 1.32 3.03 2.43
CA PHE A 149 2.49 2.23 2.13
C PHE A 149 2.82 1.17 3.20
N ALA A 150 1.88 0.90 4.12
CA ALA A 150 2.08 -0.12 5.15
C ALA A 150 2.00 -1.53 4.54
N ASP A 151 2.75 -2.50 5.08
CA ASP A 151 2.81 -3.83 4.45
C ASP A 151 1.46 -4.57 4.45
N MET A 152 0.67 -4.34 5.48
CA MET A 152 -0.62 -4.99 5.70
C MET A 152 -1.75 -3.96 5.69
N ASN A 153 -2.93 -4.38 5.23
CA ASN A 153 -4.15 -3.59 5.34
C ASN A 153 -5.20 -4.33 6.17
N PRO A 154 -5.62 -3.78 7.34
CA PRO A 154 -6.62 -4.41 8.20
C PRO A 154 -8.01 -4.48 7.57
N LYS A 155 -8.25 -3.76 6.47
CA LYS A 155 -9.52 -3.83 5.73
C LYS A 155 -9.53 -4.93 4.68
N VAL A 156 -8.40 -5.57 4.37
CA VAL A 156 -8.30 -6.65 3.36
C VAL A 156 -8.43 -8.01 4.04
N SER A 157 -9.13 -8.93 3.38
CA SER A 157 -9.37 -10.29 3.87
C SER A 157 -8.92 -11.35 2.86
N CYS A 158 -8.42 -12.49 3.35
CA CYS A 158 -8.16 -13.70 2.57
C CYS A 158 -9.24 -14.77 2.76
N GLU A 159 -10.35 -14.47 3.45
CA GLU A 159 -11.36 -15.47 3.84
C GLU A 159 -12.02 -16.20 2.65
N HIS A 160 -12.06 -15.54 1.50
CA HIS A 160 -12.62 -16.08 0.26
C HIS A 160 -11.53 -16.56 -0.73
N ALA A 161 -10.27 -16.61 -0.30
CA ALA A 161 -9.23 -17.21 -1.10
C ALA A 161 -9.54 -18.70 -1.29
N ALA A 162 -9.54 -19.18 -2.53
CA ALA A 162 -9.59 -20.61 -2.79
C ALA A 162 -8.41 -21.28 -2.05
N SER A 163 -8.70 -22.31 -1.26
CA SER A 163 -7.63 -23.14 -0.72
C SER A 163 -6.86 -23.73 -1.90
N PRO A 164 -5.50 -23.75 -1.86
CA PRO A 164 -4.76 -24.46 -2.89
C PRO A 164 -5.30 -25.89 -2.91
N THR A 165 -5.85 -26.29 -4.06
CA THR A 165 -6.29 -27.67 -4.27
C THR A 165 -5.05 -28.54 -4.09
N GLN A 166 -5.05 -29.38 -3.05
CA GLN A 166 -4.02 -30.40 -2.84
C GLN A 166 -4.01 -31.39 -4.00
#